data_AF-A0A397UI20-F1
#
_entry.id   AF-A0A397UI20-F1
#
_cell.length_a   1.000
_cell.length_b   1.000
_cell.length_c   1.000
_cell.angle_alpha   90.00
_cell.angle_beta   90.00
_cell.angle_gamma   90.00
#
_symmetry.space_group_name_H-M   'P 1'
#
loop_
_entity.id
_entity.type
_entity.pdbx_description
1 polymer ?
#
loop_
_entity_poly.entity_id
_entity_poly.type
_entity_poly.pdbx_seq_one_letter_code
_entity_poly.pdbx_strand_id
1 'polypeptide(L)'
;METVNTKQDDNEDDNKQEGALVLWKYNNPFSNYKQDPAYILSKYVADHLNLDYLSGISRRRKIRFIELGSGCGLVGLVAWLTGGYVVCTGTHEDIEHTKFNIKQNVEYVMNQLQNQFECNKEDEDNVVESRNKIAHTQKMMQNLDLLDKDNIQAHVLDWTSLPTTEDTTNPLHKSNMPSFDIILASEILYLPDLHKDLVKTIRYFNHSNSRNDQDTCFEKEIKSKDEMKCETRVLGIYKQRGLGEEQFFKIAQAFGKLRVEWIDTSWIDQPSIGSHVNQFSSTTSSEYKMFWLIPDS
;
A
#
# COMPACT_ATOMS: atom_id res chain seq x y z
N MET A 1 63.26 -5.54 -21.63
CA MET A 1 62.56 -5.70 -20.33
C MET A 1 62.31 -4.31 -19.79
N GLU A 2 61.16 -3.74 -20.10
CA GLU A 2 60.58 -2.58 -19.42
C GLU A 2 59.07 -2.79 -19.47
N THR A 3 58.48 -3.11 -18.33
CA THR A 3 57.03 -3.23 -18.14
C THR A 3 56.52 -1.92 -17.60
N VAL A 4 55.78 -1.17 -18.43
CA VAL A 4 54.98 -0.03 -17.99
C VAL A 4 53.70 -0.56 -17.38
N ASN A 5 53.51 -0.24 -16.10
CA ASN A 5 52.38 -0.65 -15.29
C ASN A 5 51.45 0.56 -15.13
N THR A 6 50.42 0.66 -15.97
CA THR A 6 49.37 1.66 -15.82
C THR A 6 48.31 1.11 -14.88
N LYS A 7 48.32 1.57 -13.63
CA LYS A 7 47.17 1.46 -12.73
C LYS A 7 46.10 2.41 -13.22
N GLN A 8 44.92 1.86 -13.48
CA GLN A 8 43.70 2.58 -13.78
C GLN A 8 42.99 2.74 -12.44
N ASP A 9 42.93 3.97 -11.92
CA ASP A 9 42.18 4.31 -10.70
C ASP A 9 40.71 4.46 -11.10
N ASP A 10 39.92 3.42 -10.83
CA ASP A 10 38.46 3.46 -10.91
C ASP A 10 37.92 4.17 -9.66
N ASN A 11 37.91 5.51 -9.70
CA ASN A 11 37.09 6.32 -8.80
C ASN A 11 35.66 6.35 -9.36
N GLU A 12 34.86 5.34 -9.02
CA GLU A 12 33.41 5.46 -9.10
C GLU A 12 32.95 6.44 -8.02
N ASP A 13 32.71 7.68 -8.44
CA ASP A 13 31.94 8.67 -7.69
C ASP A 13 30.52 8.13 -7.51
N ASP A 14 30.31 7.35 -6.45
CA ASP A 14 29.02 7.04 -5.86
C ASP A 14 28.42 8.34 -5.32
N ASN A 15 27.87 9.13 -6.25
CA ASN A 15 27.13 10.34 -6.00
C ASN A 15 25.85 9.93 -5.25
N LYS A 16 25.93 9.88 -3.91
CA LYS A 16 24.80 9.72 -3.02
C LYS A 16 23.73 10.73 -3.42
N GLN A 17 22.70 10.28 -4.13
CA GLN A 17 21.45 11.02 -4.21
C GLN A 17 20.84 11.05 -2.82
N GLU A 18 21.22 12.07 -2.05
CA GLU A 18 20.65 12.37 -0.75
C GLU A 18 19.16 12.74 -0.95
N GLY A 19 18.26 11.90 -0.42
CA GLY A 19 16.93 12.36 -0.02
C GLY A 19 15.70 11.84 -0.77
N ALA A 20 15.83 10.93 -1.74
CA ALA A 20 14.65 10.33 -2.39
C ALA A 20 14.29 8.96 -1.76
N LEU A 21 12.99 8.72 -1.53
CA LEU A 21 12.46 7.38 -1.26
C LEU A 21 12.99 6.42 -2.34
N VAL A 22 13.66 5.35 -1.90
CA VAL A 22 14.30 4.34 -2.76
C VAL A 22 13.21 3.41 -3.29
N LEU A 23 12.33 3.92 -4.13
CA LEU A 23 11.33 3.10 -4.82
C LEU A 23 11.91 2.49 -6.09
N TRP A 24 12.92 3.13 -6.69
CA TRP A 24 13.50 2.70 -7.96
C TRP A 24 14.97 3.14 -8.07
N LYS A 25 15.91 2.19 -7.92
CA LYS A 25 17.31 2.37 -8.37
C LYS A 25 17.51 2.04 -9.86
N TYR A 26 16.49 1.54 -10.54
CA TYR A 26 16.56 1.26 -11.97
C TYR A 26 16.09 2.47 -12.77
N ASN A 27 17.04 3.18 -13.40
CA ASN A 27 16.76 4.15 -14.45
C ASN A 27 16.02 3.46 -15.61
N ASN A 28 14.68 3.42 -15.55
CA ASN A 28 13.86 3.09 -16.70
C ASN A 28 13.53 4.39 -17.44
N PRO A 29 14.20 4.70 -18.57
CA PRO A 29 13.97 5.93 -19.32
C PRO A 29 12.60 5.98 -20.03
N PHE A 30 11.78 4.92 -19.92
CA PHE A 30 10.49 4.81 -20.63
C PHE A 30 9.26 4.96 -19.74
N SER A 31 9.39 5.02 -18.41
CA SER A 31 8.23 5.16 -17.53
C SER A 31 7.89 6.63 -17.29
N ASN A 32 6.81 7.13 -17.91
CA ASN A 32 6.14 8.35 -17.43
C ASN A 32 5.45 8.03 -16.10
N TYR A 33 6.20 8.08 -15.01
CA TYR A 33 5.82 7.60 -13.66
C TYR A 33 4.49 8.17 -13.13
N LYS A 34 4.11 9.37 -13.58
CA LYS A 34 2.84 10.03 -13.20
C LYS A 34 1.59 9.32 -13.73
N GLN A 35 1.74 8.43 -14.70
CA GLN A 35 0.65 7.69 -15.33
C GLN A 35 0.72 6.19 -15.00
N ASP A 36 1.51 5.80 -14.01
CA ASP A 36 1.52 4.43 -13.52
C ASP A 36 0.29 4.19 -12.62
N PRO A 37 -0.51 3.13 -12.83
CA PRO A 37 -1.64 2.79 -11.96
C PRO A 37 -1.25 2.73 -10.47
N ALA A 38 -0.06 2.22 -10.13
CA ALA A 38 0.39 2.13 -8.74
C ALA A 38 0.59 3.52 -8.14
N TYR A 39 1.18 4.45 -8.91
CA TYR A 39 1.32 5.84 -8.49
C TYR A 39 -0.04 6.52 -8.26
N ILE A 40 -0.99 6.33 -9.18
CA ILE A 40 -2.34 6.89 -9.06
C ILE A 40 -3.05 6.32 -7.82
N LEU A 41 -2.99 5.00 -7.62
CA LEU A 41 -3.60 4.36 -6.46
C LEU A 41 -2.96 4.85 -5.15
N SER A 42 -1.63 4.95 -5.09
CA SER A 42 -0.92 5.52 -3.95
C SER A 42 -1.38 6.95 -3.63
N LYS A 43 -1.50 7.80 -4.65
CA LYS A 43 -2.02 9.16 -4.47
C LYS A 43 -3.45 9.16 -3.93
N TYR A 44 -4.31 8.28 -4.44
CA TYR A 44 -5.66 8.14 -3.91
C TYR A 44 -5.67 7.69 -2.44
N VAL A 45 -4.83 6.71 -2.08
CA VAL A 45 -4.69 6.26 -0.69
C VAL A 45 -4.23 7.39 0.22
N ALA A 46 -3.24 8.18 -0.19
CA ALA A 46 -2.73 9.30 0.61
C ALA A 46 -3.75 10.44 0.77
N ASP A 47 -4.43 10.81 -0.32
CA ASP A 47 -5.21 12.05 -0.37
C ASP A 47 -6.71 11.84 -0.04
N HIS A 48 -7.26 10.66 -0.34
CA HIS A 48 -8.71 10.42 -0.34
C HIS A 48 -9.15 9.34 0.64
N LEU A 49 -8.25 8.44 1.06
CA LEU A 49 -8.61 7.41 2.02
C LEU A 49 -8.63 8.00 3.44
N ASN A 50 -9.79 8.49 3.85
CA ASN A 50 -9.98 9.01 5.20
C ASN A 50 -10.01 7.86 6.22
N LEU A 51 -8.83 7.55 6.76
CA LEU A 51 -8.70 6.52 7.78
C LEU A 51 -9.39 6.86 9.09
N ASP A 52 -9.62 8.14 9.42
CA ASP A 52 -10.41 8.54 10.60
C ASP A 52 -11.89 8.21 10.43
N TYR A 53 -12.41 8.29 9.20
CA TYR A 53 -13.76 7.85 8.88
C TYR A 53 -13.88 6.31 8.93
N LEU A 54 -12.90 5.62 8.35
CA LEU A 54 -12.84 4.15 8.40
C LEU A 54 -12.57 3.61 9.82
N SER A 55 -11.79 4.34 10.62
CA SER A 55 -11.52 4.04 12.03
C SER A 55 -12.53 4.67 12.99
N GLY A 56 -13.47 5.48 12.51
CA GLY A 56 -14.69 5.84 13.26
C GLY A 56 -15.48 4.58 13.68
N ILE A 57 -15.27 3.49 12.95
CA ILE A 57 -15.75 2.12 13.19
C ILE A 57 -14.93 1.40 14.29
N SER A 58 -13.72 1.87 14.60
CA SER A 58 -12.87 1.37 15.68
C SER A 58 -11.82 2.40 16.07
N ARG A 59 -12.15 3.31 17.00
CA ARG A 59 -11.23 4.30 17.60
C ARG A 59 -10.00 3.69 18.32
N ARG A 60 -9.71 2.40 18.11
CA ARG A 60 -8.73 1.61 18.86
C ARG A 60 -7.88 0.66 18.03
N ARG A 61 -8.13 0.46 16.72
CA ARG A 61 -7.30 -0.46 15.91
C ARG A 61 -6.88 0.17 14.58
N LYS A 62 -5.67 -0.18 14.14
CA LYS A 62 -5.13 0.21 12.83
C LYS A 62 -5.93 -0.46 11.71
N ILE A 63 -6.08 0.23 10.59
CA ILE A 63 -6.65 -0.35 9.36
C ILE A 63 -5.66 -1.38 8.81
N ARG A 64 -6.17 -2.56 8.47
CA ARG A 64 -5.38 -3.68 7.95
C ARG A 64 -5.51 -3.75 6.43
N PHE A 65 -4.38 -3.64 5.75
CA PHE A 65 -4.25 -3.70 4.31
C PHE A 65 -3.53 -4.97 3.87
N ILE A 66 -3.96 -5.51 2.74
CA ILE A 66 -3.16 -6.46 1.96
C ILE A 66 -3.09 -5.97 0.51
N GLU A 67 -1.90 -5.85 -0.04
CA GLU A 67 -1.68 -5.48 -1.44
C GLU A 67 -1.42 -6.75 -2.27
N LEU A 68 -2.25 -6.98 -3.29
CA LEU A 68 -2.09 -8.08 -4.23
C LEU A 68 -1.22 -7.64 -5.40
N GLY A 69 -0.10 -8.34 -5.64
CA GLY A 69 0.82 -8.04 -6.73
C GLY A 69 1.56 -6.72 -6.54
N SER A 70 2.30 -6.59 -5.43
CA SER A 70 2.89 -5.33 -4.97
C SER A 70 4.02 -4.79 -5.87
N GLY A 71 4.69 -5.63 -6.65
CA GLY A 71 5.78 -5.25 -7.55
C GLY A 71 6.96 -4.57 -6.84
N CYS A 72 6.96 -3.25 -6.76
CA CYS A 72 7.97 -2.48 -6.01
C CYS A 72 7.55 -2.12 -4.57
N GLY A 73 6.29 -2.35 -4.19
CA GLY A 73 5.73 -2.05 -2.87
C GLY A 73 5.25 -0.61 -2.67
N LEU A 74 5.11 0.18 -3.74
CA LEU A 74 4.75 1.61 -3.66
C LEU A 74 3.39 1.84 -2.97
N VAL A 75 2.36 1.08 -3.32
CA VAL A 75 1.02 1.29 -2.76
C VAL A 75 0.98 0.88 -1.29
N GLY A 76 1.56 -0.28 -0.96
CA GLY A 76 1.70 -0.74 0.41
C GLY A 76 2.52 0.22 1.30
N LEU A 77 3.63 0.77 0.79
CA LEU A 77 4.41 1.78 1.52
C LEU A 77 3.59 3.04 1.82
N VAL A 78 2.77 3.52 0.87
CA VAL A 78 1.92 4.67 1.11
C VAL A 78 0.79 4.35 2.09
N ALA A 79 0.17 3.16 1.99
CA ALA A 79 -0.79 2.71 3.00
C ALA A 79 -0.17 2.62 4.40
N TRP A 80 1.08 2.17 4.50
CA TRP A 80 1.82 2.16 5.77
C TRP A 80 2.08 3.57 6.28
N LEU A 81 2.50 4.51 5.42
CA LEU A 81 2.70 5.92 5.77
C LEU A 81 1.42 6.61 6.29
N THR A 82 0.24 6.10 5.92
CA THR A 82 -1.04 6.56 6.47
C THR A 82 -1.34 5.98 7.88
N GLY A 83 -0.49 5.13 8.44
CA GLY A 83 -0.66 4.50 9.76
C GLY A 83 -1.32 3.11 9.72
N GLY A 84 -1.38 2.50 8.53
CA GLY A 84 -1.95 1.16 8.33
C GLY A 84 -1.02 0.02 8.78
N TYR A 85 -1.62 -1.13 9.07
CA TYR A 85 -0.92 -2.42 9.09
C TYR A 85 -0.98 -3.01 7.68
N VAL A 86 0.15 -3.33 7.07
CA VAL A 86 0.22 -3.64 5.63
C VAL A 86 0.93 -4.97 5.37
N VAL A 87 0.31 -5.80 4.54
CA VAL A 87 0.92 -7.00 3.96
C VAL A 87 1.03 -6.82 2.46
N CYS A 88 2.25 -6.63 1.96
CA CYS A 88 2.54 -6.66 0.53
C CYS A 88 2.69 -8.11 0.07
N THR A 89 2.19 -8.44 -1.12
CA THR A 89 2.28 -9.79 -1.67
C THR A 89 2.75 -9.79 -3.11
N GLY A 90 3.53 -10.80 -3.48
CA GLY A 90 4.09 -10.97 -4.81
C GLY A 90 4.43 -12.43 -5.07
N THR A 91 4.91 -12.70 -6.26
CA THR A 91 5.41 -14.02 -6.66
C THR A 91 6.77 -14.31 -6.00
N HIS A 92 7.26 -15.53 -6.15
CA HIS A 92 8.62 -15.86 -5.71
C HIS A 92 9.71 -15.04 -6.42
N GLU A 93 9.44 -14.55 -7.63
CA GLU A 93 10.43 -13.87 -8.48
C GLU A 93 10.64 -12.40 -8.06
N ASP A 94 9.58 -11.72 -7.63
CA ASP A 94 9.58 -10.28 -7.35
C ASP A 94 9.51 -9.92 -5.86
N ILE A 95 9.13 -10.86 -4.99
CA ILE A 95 8.93 -10.54 -3.56
C ILE A 95 10.20 -10.05 -2.85
N GLU A 96 11.39 -10.55 -3.23
CA GLU A 96 12.64 -10.13 -2.61
C GLU A 96 12.97 -8.68 -2.95
N HIS A 97 12.61 -8.22 -4.15
CA HIS A 97 12.70 -6.81 -4.52
C HIS A 97 11.72 -5.95 -3.72
N THR A 98 10.48 -6.42 -3.54
CA THR A 98 9.51 -5.75 -2.66
C THR A 98 10.03 -5.63 -1.22
N LYS A 99 10.57 -6.72 -0.65
CA LYS A 99 11.16 -6.72 0.71
C LYS A 99 12.32 -5.74 0.82
N PHE A 100 13.21 -5.72 -0.17
CA PHE A 100 14.33 -4.78 -0.21
C PHE A 100 13.83 -3.33 -0.20
N ASN A 101 12.87 -2.99 -1.07
CA ASN A 101 12.32 -1.63 -1.14
C ASN A 101 11.62 -1.24 0.15
N ILE A 102 10.80 -2.12 0.74
CA ILE A 102 10.15 -1.88 2.03
C ILE A 102 11.21 -1.57 3.09
N LYS A 103 12.22 -2.44 3.22
CA LYS A 103 13.29 -2.26 4.21
C LYS A 103 13.99 -0.91 4.06
N GLN A 104 14.44 -0.57 2.85
CA GLN A 104 15.18 0.68 2.59
C GLN A 104 14.32 1.92 2.89
N ASN A 105 13.05 1.92 2.46
CA ASN A 105 12.18 3.07 2.66
C ASN A 105 11.72 3.21 4.11
N VAL A 106 11.43 2.11 4.80
CA VAL A 106 11.08 2.12 6.23
C VAL A 106 12.26 2.62 7.05
N GLU A 107 13.47 2.10 6.84
CA GLU A 107 14.69 2.57 7.52
C GLU A 107 14.92 4.06 7.27
N TYR A 108 14.80 4.51 6.01
CA TYR A 108 14.96 5.91 5.65
C TYR A 108 13.95 6.81 6.37
N VAL A 109 12.65 6.48 6.30
CA VAL A 109 11.57 7.27 6.93
C VAL A 109 11.74 7.32 8.44
N MET A 110 12.03 6.18 9.09
CA MET A 110 12.22 6.14 10.54
C MET A 110 13.42 6.99 10.98
N ASN A 111 14.52 6.96 10.22
CA ASN A 111 15.69 7.82 10.49
C ASN A 111 15.37 9.31 10.29
N GLN A 112 14.62 9.67 9.24
CA GLN A 112 14.21 11.06 9.03
C GLN A 112 13.34 11.57 10.19
N LEU A 113 12.40 10.76 10.66
CA LEU A 113 11.54 11.14 11.79
C LEU A 113 12.33 11.26 13.10
N GLN A 114 13.27 10.36 13.35
CA GLN A 114 14.15 10.40 14.53
C GLN A 114 15.03 11.66 14.52
N ASN A 115 15.70 11.96 13.40
CA ASN A 115 16.56 13.13 13.26
C ASN A 115 15.79 14.44 13.44
N GLN A 116 14.57 14.52 12.88
CA GLN A 116 13.69 15.68 13.06
C GLN A 116 13.27 15.85 14.53
N PHE A 117 13.03 14.75 15.24
CA PHE A 117 12.71 14.79 16.67
C PHE A 117 13.89 15.26 17.53
N GLU A 118 15.12 14.84 17.21
CA GLU A 118 16.33 15.25 17.93
C GLU A 118 16.64 16.74 17.72
N CYS A 119 16.59 17.23 16.48
CA CYS A 119 16.84 18.65 16.17
C CYS A 119 15.86 19.60 16.88
N ASN A 120 14.60 19.19 17.08
CA ASN A 120 13.61 20.00 17.78
C ASN A 120 13.85 20.10 19.30
N LYS A 121 14.53 19.13 19.92
CA LYS A 121 14.83 19.16 21.37
C LYS A 121 15.87 20.22 21.74
N GLU A 122 16.86 20.43 20.88
CA GLU A 122 17.91 21.43 21.10
C GLU A 122 17.35 22.87 21.03
N ASP A 123 16.26 23.06 20.30
CA ASP A 123 15.57 24.34 20.13
C ASP A 123 14.62 24.71 21.29
N GLU A 124 14.11 23.72 22.03
CA GLU A 124 13.17 23.95 23.17
C GLU A 124 13.83 24.69 24.33
N ASP A 125 15.16 24.66 24.43
CA ASP A 125 15.93 25.44 25.40
C ASP A 125 15.97 26.96 25.07
N ASN A 126 15.46 27.37 23.90
CA ASN A 126 15.28 28.78 23.49
C ASN A 126 13.78 29.20 23.49
N VAL A 127 13.29 29.56 24.68
CA VAL A 127 11.87 29.58 25.13
C VAL A 127 10.87 30.52 24.40
N VAL A 128 11.25 31.37 23.44
CA VAL A 128 10.37 32.51 23.05
C VAL A 128 9.45 32.28 21.84
N GLU A 129 9.60 31.20 21.06
CA GLU A 129 8.86 31.02 19.79
C GLU A 129 7.89 29.82 19.80
N SER A 130 6.90 29.85 20.70
CA SER A 130 6.36 28.63 21.33
C SER A 130 4.84 28.40 21.21
N ARG A 131 4.25 28.50 20.01
CA ARG A 131 2.90 27.90 19.76
C ARG A 131 2.78 27.15 18.43
N ASN A 132 3.31 27.71 17.34
CA ASN A 132 3.27 27.04 16.04
C ASN A 132 4.24 25.85 15.99
N LYS A 133 5.41 25.94 16.64
CA LYS A 133 6.34 24.82 16.81
C LYS A 133 5.69 23.67 17.62
N ILE A 134 4.99 23.99 18.72
CA ILE A 134 4.32 22.99 19.57
C ILE A 134 3.24 22.20 18.80
N ALA A 135 2.39 22.88 18.02
CA ALA A 135 1.36 22.20 17.22
C ALA A 135 1.96 21.32 16.12
N HIS A 136 3.08 21.73 15.53
CA HIS A 136 3.81 20.95 14.53
C HIS A 136 4.47 19.72 15.16
N THR A 137 5.17 19.88 16.29
CA THR A 137 5.78 18.78 17.05
C THR A 137 4.73 17.79 17.54
N GLN A 138 3.57 18.25 18.03
CA GLN A 138 2.45 17.37 18.43
C GLN A 138 1.89 16.58 17.25
N LYS A 139 1.74 17.20 16.07
CA LYS A 139 1.29 16.51 14.86
C LYS A 139 2.33 15.48 14.37
N MET A 140 3.62 15.78 14.49
CA MET A 140 4.69 14.82 14.20
C MET A 140 4.71 13.64 15.19
N MET A 141 4.54 13.90 16.48
CA MET A 141 4.50 12.84 17.51
C MET A 141 3.29 11.91 17.31
N GLN A 142 2.14 12.47 16.94
CA GLN A 142 0.97 11.66 16.56
C GLN A 142 1.25 10.76 15.36
N ASN A 143 2.00 11.25 14.37
CA ASN A 143 2.40 10.42 13.22
C ASN A 143 3.42 9.33 13.62
N LEU A 144 4.32 9.61 14.55
CA LEU A 144 5.30 8.64 15.06
C LEU A 144 4.65 7.49 15.84
N ASP A 145 3.64 7.78 16.68
CA ASP A 145 2.91 6.72 17.41
C ASP A 145 2.09 5.82 16.46
N LEU A 146 1.73 6.34 15.28
CA LEU A 146 0.99 5.58 14.26
C LEU A 146 1.90 4.68 13.43
N LEU A 147 3.14 5.09 13.17
CA LEU A 147 4.09 4.36 12.33
C LEU A 147 4.92 3.39 13.17
N ASP A 148 4.82 2.11 12.81
CA ASP A 148 5.71 1.07 13.34
C ASP A 148 6.36 0.37 12.15
N LYS A 149 7.67 0.16 12.21
CA LYS A 149 8.40 -0.58 11.19
C LYS A 149 7.89 -2.02 11.03
N ASP A 150 7.32 -2.60 12.10
CA ASP A 150 6.81 -3.96 12.11
C ASP A 150 5.37 -4.06 11.56
N ASN A 151 4.74 -2.91 11.24
CA ASN A 151 3.41 -2.84 10.63
C ASN A 151 3.45 -2.87 9.09
N ILE A 152 4.58 -3.20 8.48
CA ILE A 152 4.65 -3.48 7.05
C ILE A 152 5.55 -4.68 6.81
N GLN A 153 5.07 -5.63 6.02
CA GLN A 153 5.77 -6.85 5.69
C GLN A 153 5.44 -7.32 4.27
N ALA A 154 6.27 -8.21 3.74
CA ALA A 154 6.10 -8.77 2.40
C ALA A 154 6.21 -10.28 2.38
N HIS A 155 5.22 -10.95 1.78
CA HIS A 155 5.11 -12.41 1.72
C HIS A 155 4.84 -12.91 0.31
N VAL A 156 5.29 -14.13 0.01
CA VAL A 156 4.95 -14.78 -1.26
C VAL A 156 3.46 -15.13 -1.26
N LEU A 157 2.80 -14.87 -2.38
CA LEU A 157 1.44 -15.30 -2.66
C LEU A 157 1.30 -15.71 -4.12
N ASP A 158 1.02 -16.98 -4.35
CA ASP A 158 0.54 -17.48 -5.64
C ASP A 158 -0.99 -17.58 -5.59
N TRP A 159 -1.67 -16.82 -6.45
CA TRP A 159 -3.13 -16.82 -6.51
C TRP A 159 -3.72 -18.19 -6.87
N THR A 160 -2.96 -19.04 -7.57
CA THR A 160 -3.37 -20.39 -7.97
C THR A 160 -3.26 -21.40 -6.83
N SER A 161 -2.50 -21.08 -5.78
CA SER A 161 -2.18 -22.01 -4.68
C SER A 161 -2.30 -21.31 -3.32
N LEU A 162 -3.53 -21.01 -2.92
CA LEU A 162 -3.84 -20.43 -1.60
C LEU A 162 -3.48 -21.41 -0.46
N PRO A 163 -3.14 -20.88 0.73
CA PRO A 163 -2.89 -21.72 1.90
C PRO A 163 -4.07 -22.64 2.21
N THR A 164 -3.78 -23.93 2.43
CA THR A 164 -4.79 -24.91 2.84
C THR A 164 -5.05 -24.80 4.34
N THR A 165 -6.13 -25.39 4.84
CA THR A 165 -6.45 -25.43 6.27
C THR A 165 -5.41 -26.14 7.13
N GLU A 166 -4.56 -26.97 6.52
CA GLU A 166 -3.51 -27.73 7.20
C GLU A 166 -2.16 -26.98 7.22
N ASP A 167 -1.97 -26.01 6.31
CA ASP A 167 -0.73 -25.24 6.18
C ASP A 167 -0.69 -24.06 7.18
N THR A 168 -0.75 -24.41 8.46
CA THR A 168 -0.65 -23.46 9.58
C THR A 168 0.75 -22.85 9.71
N THR A 169 1.72 -23.30 8.92
CA THR A 169 3.07 -22.71 8.85
C THR A 169 3.15 -21.52 7.91
N ASN A 170 2.21 -21.39 6.98
CA ASN A 170 2.20 -20.32 6.00
C ASN A 170 1.88 -18.98 6.67
N PRO A 171 2.69 -17.92 6.46
CA PRO A 171 2.44 -16.62 7.07
C PRO A 171 1.10 -16.02 6.63
N LEU A 172 0.56 -16.39 5.46
CA LEU A 172 -0.74 -15.91 4.97
C LEU A 172 -1.91 -16.85 5.33
N HIS A 173 -1.68 -17.86 6.17
CA HIS A 173 -2.76 -18.71 6.68
C HIS A 173 -3.72 -17.91 7.59
N LYS A 174 -5.02 -18.22 7.56
CA LYS A 174 -6.05 -17.51 8.35
C LYS A 174 -5.85 -17.55 9.86
N SER A 175 -5.12 -18.54 10.38
CA SER A 175 -4.77 -18.61 11.81
C SER A 175 -3.65 -17.66 12.20
N ASN A 176 -2.84 -17.23 11.22
CA ASN A 176 -1.61 -16.48 11.44
C ASN A 176 -1.78 -15.00 11.10
N MET A 177 -2.79 -14.67 10.29
CA MET A 177 -3.12 -13.31 9.92
C MET A 177 -4.57 -12.98 10.24
N PRO A 178 -4.83 -11.79 10.78
CA PRO A 178 -6.19 -11.29 10.87
C PRO A 178 -6.82 -11.10 9.49
N SER A 179 -8.16 -10.98 9.45
CA SER A 179 -8.86 -10.52 8.26
C SER A 179 -8.45 -9.10 7.88
N PHE A 180 -8.53 -8.74 6.59
CA PHE A 180 -8.12 -7.42 6.11
C PHE A 180 -9.33 -6.51 5.95
N ASP A 181 -9.16 -5.22 6.25
CA ASP A 181 -10.21 -4.21 6.06
C ASP A 181 -10.23 -3.76 4.59
N ILE A 182 -9.04 -3.58 3.99
CA ILE A 182 -8.87 -3.16 2.61
C ILE A 182 -7.88 -4.08 1.89
N ILE A 183 -8.27 -4.54 0.70
CA ILE A 183 -7.38 -5.19 -0.25
C ILE A 183 -7.01 -4.16 -1.32
N LEU A 184 -5.72 -3.92 -1.53
CA LEU A 184 -5.19 -3.01 -2.55
C LEU A 184 -4.81 -3.79 -3.80
N ALA A 185 -5.19 -3.29 -4.97
CA ALA A 185 -4.98 -3.99 -6.23
C ALA A 185 -4.61 -2.98 -7.34
N SER A 186 -3.33 -2.88 -7.67
CA SER A 186 -2.86 -2.03 -8.76
C SER A 186 -2.48 -2.87 -9.96
N GLU A 187 -3.19 -2.68 -11.08
CA GLU A 187 -2.80 -3.23 -12.37
C GLU A 187 -2.70 -4.77 -12.40
N ILE A 188 -3.58 -5.48 -11.72
CA ILE A 188 -3.53 -6.95 -11.61
C ILE A 188 -4.49 -7.71 -12.55
N LEU A 189 -5.20 -6.99 -13.43
CA LEU A 189 -6.27 -7.57 -14.26
C LEU A 189 -5.83 -8.02 -15.67
N TYR A 190 -4.55 -7.87 -16.01
CA TYR A 190 -4.03 -8.14 -17.36
C TYR A 190 -3.82 -9.63 -17.69
N LEU A 191 -4.03 -10.54 -16.72
CA LEU A 191 -3.90 -11.99 -16.90
C LEU A 191 -5.28 -12.69 -16.78
N PRO A 192 -6.01 -12.88 -17.90
CA PRO A 192 -7.37 -13.42 -17.89
C PRO A 192 -7.50 -14.80 -17.27
N ASP A 193 -6.49 -15.66 -17.52
CA ASP A 193 -6.48 -17.02 -17.01
C ASP A 193 -6.44 -17.08 -15.48
N LEU A 194 -5.93 -16.02 -14.84
CA LEU A 194 -5.86 -15.91 -13.38
C LEU A 194 -7.06 -15.19 -12.75
N HIS A 195 -8.02 -14.66 -13.52
CA HIS A 195 -9.13 -13.88 -12.96
C HIS A 195 -9.94 -14.67 -11.93
N LYS A 196 -10.20 -15.96 -12.19
CA LYS A 196 -10.94 -16.82 -11.26
C LYS A 196 -10.17 -17.05 -9.96
N ASP A 197 -8.87 -17.26 -10.06
CA ASP A 197 -7.99 -17.49 -8.92
C ASP A 197 -7.75 -16.22 -8.10
N LEU A 198 -7.67 -15.07 -8.77
CA LEU A 198 -7.68 -13.75 -8.13
C LEU A 198 -8.96 -13.53 -7.33
N VAL A 199 -10.14 -13.86 -7.88
CA VAL A 199 -11.41 -13.75 -7.14
C VAL A 199 -11.47 -14.71 -5.94
N LYS A 200 -10.91 -15.94 -6.06
CA LYS A 200 -10.76 -16.83 -4.90
C LYS A 200 -9.85 -16.22 -3.83
N THR A 201 -8.75 -15.61 -4.24
CA THR A 201 -7.78 -14.94 -3.37
C THR A 201 -8.43 -13.80 -2.59
N ILE A 202 -9.17 -12.92 -3.28
CA ILE A 202 -9.95 -11.85 -2.65
C ILE A 202 -10.91 -12.43 -1.60
N ARG A 203 -11.68 -13.47 -1.96
CA ARG A 203 -12.61 -14.11 -1.03
C ARG A 203 -11.93 -14.78 0.16
N TYR A 204 -10.71 -15.29 -0.02
CA TYR A 204 -9.96 -15.91 1.05
C TYR A 204 -9.60 -14.89 2.15
N PHE A 205 -9.18 -13.69 1.76
CA PHE A 205 -8.80 -12.60 2.67
C PHE A 205 -9.97 -11.73 3.19
N ASN A 206 -11.19 -11.95 2.68
CA ASN A 206 -12.38 -11.29 3.18
C ASN A 206 -12.74 -11.76 4.60
N HIS A 207 -13.28 -10.85 5.41
CA HIS A 207 -13.91 -11.18 6.70
C HIS A 207 -14.94 -12.31 6.51
N SER A 208 -14.84 -13.35 7.33
CA SER A 208 -15.78 -14.47 7.30
C SER A 208 -17.18 -13.99 7.70
N ASN A 209 -18.21 -14.32 6.89
CA ASN A 209 -19.62 -14.11 7.26
C ASN A 209 -20.08 -15.06 8.39
N SER A 210 -19.21 -15.92 8.92
CA SER A 210 -19.54 -16.88 9.96
C SER A 210 -19.68 -16.16 11.30
N ARG A 211 -20.92 -15.86 11.70
CA ARG A 211 -21.28 -15.40 13.05
C ARG A 211 -20.86 -16.37 14.19
N ASN A 212 -20.34 -17.55 13.85
CA ASN A 212 -20.01 -18.61 14.80
C ASN A 212 -18.51 -18.90 14.91
N ASP A 213 -17.66 -18.28 14.09
CA ASP A 213 -16.23 -18.38 14.33
C ASP A 213 -15.92 -17.48 15.53
N GLN A 214 -15.62 -18.11 16.66
CA GLN A 214 -15.02 -17.46 17.80
C GLN A 214 -13.66 -16.94 17.36
N ASP A 215 -13.67 -15.78 16.72
CA ASP A 215 -12.46 -15.11 16.32
C ASP A 215 -11.58 -14.91 17.56
N THR A 216 -10.32 -15.21 17.31
CA THR A 216 -9.25 -15.45 18.26
C THR A 216 -9.01 -14.25 19.19
N CYS A 217 -8.22 -14.48 20.24
CA CYS A 217 -8.00 -13.67 21.45
C CYS A 217 -7.86 -12.13 21.36
N PHE A 218 -7.88 -11.50 20.18
CA PHE A 218 -7.70 -10.05 20.01
C PHE A 218 -9.00 -9.21 20.06
N GLU A 219 -10.18 -9.80 19.86
CA GLU A 219 -11.43 -9.01 19.73
C GLU A 219 -12.39 -9.12 20.92
N LYS A 220 -12.01 -9.80 22.00
CA LYS A 220 -12.92 -10.12 23.13
C LYS A 220 -13.36 -8.92 23.99
N GLU A 221 -12.88 -7.71 23.76
CA GLU A 221 -13.03 -6.59 24.71
C GLU A 221 -14.03 -5.49 24.35
N ILE A 222 -14.79 -5.61 23.25
CA ILE A 222 -15.78 -4.59 22.85
C ILE A 222 -17.17 -5.21 22.65
N LYS A 223 -17.86 -5.52 23.75
CA LYS A 223 -19.28 -5.90 23.77
C LYS A 223 -20.20 -4.67 23.88
N SER A 224 -20.12 -3.73 22.94
CA SER A 224 -21.10 -2.65 22.80
C SER A 224 -22.15 -2.99 21.75
N LYS A 225 -23.41 -2.62 22.00
CA LYS A 225 -24.61 -2.97 21.22
C LYS A 225 -24.64 -2.53 19.74
N ASP A 226 -23.65 -1.79 19.27
CA ASP A 226 -23.49 -1.43 17.86
C ASP A 226 -22.32 -2.22 17.26
N GLU A 227 -22.52 -3.53 17.08
CA GLU A 227 -21.59 -4.37 16.32
C GLU A 227 -21.66 -3.95 14.84
N MET A 228 -20.85 -2.95 14.47
CA MET A 228 -20.63 -2.66 13.05
C MET A 228 -20.02 -3.90 12.40
N LYS A 229 -20.73 -4.45 11.42
CA LYS A 229 -20.24 -5.54 10.58
C LYS A 229 -18.94 -5.09 9.92
N CYS A 230 -17.82 -5.71 10.28
CA CYS A 230 -16.56 -5.52 9.57
C CYS A 230 -16.70 -6.14 8.17
N GLU A 231 -16.40 -5.35 7.15
CA GLU A 231 -16.50 -5.75 5.75
C GLU A 231 -15.17 -5.45 5.08
N THR A 232 -14.60 -6.46 4.40
CA THR A 232 -13.42 -6.27 3.56
C THR A 232 -13.81 -5.63 2.24
N ARG A 233 -13.12 -4.57 1.84
CA ARG A 233 -13.32 -3.91 0.54
C ARG A 233 -12.07 -4.01 -0.30
N VAL A 234 -12.22 -4.19 -1.61
CA VAL A 234 -11.09 -4.15 -2.54
C VAL A 234 -11.04 -2.78 -3.20
N LEU A 235 -9.96 -2.02 -2.98
CA LEU A 235 -9.68 -0.81 -3.74
C LEU A 235 -8.75 -1.16 -4.88
N GLY A 236 -9.25 -1.05 -6.11
CA GLY A 236 -8.50 -1.40 -7.30
C GLY A 236 -8.38 -0.28 -8.31
N ILE A 237 -7.29 -0.33 -9.09
CA ILE A 237 -7.11 0.45 -10.30
C ILE A 237 -6.58 -0.44 -11.41
N TYR A 238 -7.00 -0.17 -12.64
CA TYR A 238 -6.36 -0.74 -13.82
C TYR A 238 -6.40 0.22 -15.00
N LYS A 239 -5.47 0.04 -15.94
CA LYS A 239 -5.53 0.63 -17.27
C LYS A 239 -6.37 -0.24 -18.20
N GLN A 240 -7.39 0.33 -18.84
CA GLN A 240 -8.23 -0.38 -19.79
C GLN A 240 -7.45 -0.69 -21.06
N ARG A 241 -7.10 -1.97 -21.26
CA ARG A 241 -6.38 -2.46 -22.46
C ARG A 241 -7.23 -3.37 -23.33
N GLY A 242 -8.39 -3.82 -22.85
CA GLY A 242 -9.23 -4.78 -23.57
C GLY A 242 -8.65 -6.21 -23.51
N LEU A 243 -7.86 -6.51 -22.49
CA LEU A 243 -7.27 -7.83 -22.26
C LEU A 243 -8.22 -8.78 -21.55
N GLY A 244 -9.39 -8.31 -21.09
CA GLY A 244 -10.38 -9.14 -20.40
C GLY A 244 -10.81 -8.56 -19.06
N GLU A 245 -10.47 -7.32 -18.75
CA GLU A 245 -10.74 -6.67 -17.49
C GLU A 245 -12.25 -6.64 -17.18
N GLU A 246 -13.10 -6.47 -18.20
CA GLU A 246 -14.56 -6.59 -18.04
C GLU A 246 -15.02 -7.99 -17.62
N GLN A 247 -14.32 -9.03 -18.08
CA GLN A 247 -14.61 -10.42 -17.73
C GLN A 247 -14.28 -10.69 -16.26
N PHE A 248 -13.22 -10.08 -15.70
CA PHE A 248 -12.92 -10.15 -14.28
C PHE A 248 -14.13 -9.71 -13.43
N PHE A 249 -14.75 -8.56 -13.75
CA PHE A 249 -15.88 -8.06 -12.98
C PHE A 249 -17.12 -8.96 -13.07
N LYS A 250 -17.36 -9.58 -14.23
CA LYS A 250 -18.42 -10.60 -14.39
C LYS A 250 -18.16 -11.82 -13.49
N ILE A 251 -16.91 -12.28 -13.43
CA ILE A 251 -16.50 -13.39 -12.55
C ILE A 251 -16.62 -12.97 -11.08
N ALA A 252 -16.17 -11.78 -10.71
CA ALA A 252 -16.26 -11.24 -9.36
C ALA A 252 -17.71 -11.15 -8.89
N GLN A 253 -18.64 -10.72 -9.74
CA GLN A 253 -20.06 -10.68 -9.41
C GLN A 253 -20.67 -12.07 -9.31
N ALA A 254 -20.50 -12.92 -10.32
CA ALA A 254 -21.17 -14.23 -10.39
C ALA A 254 -20.58 -15.27 -9.42
N PHE A 255 -19.26 -15.37 -9.35
CA PHE A 255 -18.55 -16.35 -8.52
C PHE A 255 -18.08 -15.76 -7.18
N GLY A 256 -17.65 -14.49 -7.22
CA GLY A 256 -17.17 -13.78 -6.04
C GLY A 256 -18.29 -13.33 -5.09
N LYS A 257 -19.51 -13.13 -5.63
CA LYS A 257 -20.58 -12.38 -4.96
C LYS A 257 -20.09 -10.99 -4.52
N LEU A 258 -19.39 -10.31 -5.42
CA LEU A 258 -18.83 -8.99 -5.20
C LEU A 258 -19.52 -7.99 -6.12
N ARG A 259 -20.04 -6.91 -5.55
CA ARG A 259 -20.54 -5.77 -6.30
C ARG A 259 -19.40 -4.80 -6.60
N VAL A 260 -19.45 -4.21 -7.78
CA VAL A 260 -18.51 -3.16 -8.21
C VAL A 260 -19.13 -1.79 -7.97
N GLU A 261 -18.38 -0.90 -7.33
CA GLU A 261 -18.65 0.54 -7.35
C GLU A 261 -17.51 1.25 -8.07
N TRP A 262 -17.81 2.00 -9.12
CA TRP A 262 -16.80 2.75 -9.85
C TRP A 262 -16.48 4.07 -9.13
N ILE A 263 -15.20 4.39 -9.03
CA ILE A 263 -14.71 5.63 -8.45
C ILE A 263 -14.50 6.63 -9.59
N ASP A 264 -14.98 7.86 -9.45
CA ASP A 264 -14.71 8.93 -10.40
C ASP A 264 -13.21 9.21 -10.46
N THR A 265 -12.63 9.15 -11.66
CA THR A 265 -11.20 9.37 -11.92
C THR A 265 -10.91 10.77 -12.48
N SER A 266 -11.90 11.66 -12.52
CA SER A 266 -11.74 13.04 -12.98
C SER A 266 -10.70 13.86 -12.18
N TRP A 267 -10.41 13.44 -10.94
CA TRP A 267 -9.39 14.06 -10.09
C TRP A 267 -7.95 13.77 -10.54
N ILE A 268 -7.71 12.71 -11.32
CA ILE A 268 -6.36 12.32 -11.78
C ILE A 268 -5.74 13.44 -12.64
N ASP A 269 -6.55 14.11 -13.45
CA ASP A 269 -6.09 15.15 -14.37
C ASP A 269 -5.98 16.53 -13.69
N GLN A 270 -6.38 16.66 -12.42
CA GLN A 270 -6.31 17.94 -11.73
C GLN A 270 -4.86 18.28 -11.37
N PRO A 271 -4.36 19.48 -11.71
CA PRO A 271 -3.03 19.89 -11.32
C PRO A 271 -2.93 19.92 -9.79
N SER A 272 -1.90 19.26 -9.25
CA SER A 272 -1.57 19.35 -7.84
C SER A 272 -1.43 20.83 -7.45
N ILE A 273 -2.16 21.24 -6.42
CA ILE A 273 -2.11 22.61 -5.89
C ILE A 273 -0.64 22.97 -5.59
N GLY A 274 -0.07 23.89 -6.37
CA GLY A 274 1.31 24.36 -6.23
C GLY A 274 2.32 23.90 -7.30
N SER A 275 1.96 23.02 -8.23
CA SER A 275 2.87 22.65 -9.33
C SER A 275 2.70 23.58 -10.54
N HIS A 276 3.62 24.54 -10.73
CA HIS A 276 3.70 25.42 -11.90
C HIS A 276 4.20 24.74 -13.19
N VAL A 277 4.13 23.40 -13.28
CA VAL A 277 4.73 22.65 -14.38
C VAL A 277 3.64 22.18 -15.35
N ASN A 278 3.78 22.65 -16.59
CA ASN A 278 3.13 22.29 -17.86
C ASN A 278 1.91 21.34 -17.82
N GLN A 279 0.80 21.86 -18.37
CA GLN A 279 -0.42 21.13 -18.71
C GLN A 279 -0.10 19.82 -19.45
N PHE A 280 -0.33 18.69 -18.78
CA PHE A 280 -0.40 17.40 -19.45
C PHE A 280 -1.64 17.38 -20.36
N SER A 281 -1.53 16.74 -21.52
CA SER A 281 -2.65 16.61 -22.47
C SER A 281 -3.82 15.89 -21.81
N SER A 282 -5.02 16.46 -21.93
CA SER A 282 -6.29 16.12 -21.26
C SER A 282 -6.91 14.75 -21.62
N THR A 283 -6.12 13.73 -21.91
CA THR A 283 -6.60 12.42 -22.39
C THR A 283 -6.32 11.26 -21.43
N THR A 284 -5.71 11.53 -20.27
CA THR A 284 -5.21 10.47 -19.37
C THR A 284 -6.30 9.82 -18.52
N SER A 285 -7.25 10.56 -17.96
CA SER A 285 -8.26 9.98 -17.05
C SER A 285 -9.17 8.92 -17.69
N SER A 286 -9.41 8.98 -19.00
CA SER A 286 -10.30 8.02 -19.67
C SER A 286 -9.75 6.59 -19.73
N GLU A 287 -8.43 6.43 -19.67
CA GLU A 287 -7.78 5.12 -19.80
C GLU A 287 -7.74 4.33 -18.48
N TYR A 288 -7.84 5.01 -17.34
CA TYR A 288 -7.77 4.37 -16.03
C TYR A 288 -9.16 4.21 -15.43
N LYS A 289 -9.40 3.05 -14.85
CA LYS A 289 -10.63 2.74 -14.14
C LYS A 289 -10.29 2.37 -12.71
N MET A 290 -10.89 3.09 -11.77
CA MET A 290 -10.79 2.81 -10.34
C MET A 290 -12.12 2.28 -9.81
N PHE A 291 -12.04 1.35 -8.87
CA PHE A 291 -13.21 0.67 -8.35
C PHE A 291 -13.06 0.25 -6.91
N TRP A 292 -14.21 0.11 -6.24
CA TRP A 292 -14.39 -0.72 -5.07
C TRP A 292 -15.03 -2.05 -5.46
N LEU A 293 -14.51 -3.18 -4.95
CA LEU A 293 -15.28 -4.41 -4.84
C LEU A 293 -15.78 -4.56 -3.41
N ILE A 294 -17.07 -4.80 -3.28
CA ILE A 294 -17.78 -4.87 -2.01
C ILE A 294 -18.50 -6.21 -1.95
N PRO A 295 -18.29 -7.03 -0.90
CA PRO A 295 -19.05 -8.26 -0.70
C PRO A 295 -20.57 -8.03 -0.71
N ASP A 296 -21.30 -8.79 -1.50
CA ASP A 296 -22.76 -8.83 -1.43
C ASP A 296 -23.16 -9.52 -0.12
N SER A 297 -23.68 -8.74 0.81
CA SER A 297 -24.09 -9.15 2.16
C SER A 297 -25.32 -10.06 2.18
#